data_AF-A0A1V4N0A6-F1
#
_entry.id   AF-A0A1V4N0A6-F1
#
_cell.length_a   1.000
_cell.length_b   1.000
_cell.length_c   1.000
_cell.angle_alpha   90.00
_cell.angle_beta   90.00
_cell.angle_gamma   90.00
#
_symmetry.space_group_name_H-M   'P 1'
#
loop_
_entity.id
_entity.type
_entity.pdbx_description
1 polymer ?
#
loop_
_entity_poly.entity_id
_entity_poly.type
_entity_poly.pdbx_seq_one_letter_code
_entity_poly.pdbx_strand_id
1 'polypeptide(L)'
;MRRSLFAVLLLAALAPARSIVETFDSPAGDISGLGWESGTLWALDAVNKMVYAMDPSSGQVTGSFTAAIATGYYGTGLAVENGYVYVGAWNNATNGYVYKYDTSGGYLGAVGMCGG
;
A
#
# COMPACT_ATOMS: atom_id res chain seq x y z
N MET A 1 -13.62 31.43 -32.12
CA MET A 1 -12.47 30.52 -31.89
C MET A 1 -11.34 31.12 -31.04
N ARG A 2 -10.86 32.34 -31.29
CA ARG A 2 -9.69 32.93 -30.60
C ARG A 2 -9.89 33.28 -29.11
N ARG A 3 -11.12 33.64 -28.70
CA ARG A 3 -11.49 33.91 -27.28
C ARG A 3 -11.66 32.62 -26.46
N SER A 4 -12.21 31.58 -27.07
CA SER A 4 -12.39 30.26 -26.44
C SER A 4 -11.05 29.55 -26.20
N LEU A 5 -10.08 29.73 -27.11
CA LEU A 5 -8.73 29.17 -26.97
C LEU A 5 -7.95 29.82 -25.80
N PHE A 6 -8.12 31.12 -25.59
CA PHE A 6 -7.52 31.84 -24.45
C PHE A 6 -8.09 31.40 -23.11
N ALA A 7 -9.40 31.16 -23.02
CA ALA A 7 -10.05 30.67 -21.81
C ALA A 7 -9.60 29.24 -21.45
N VAL A 8 -9.45 28.35 -22.44
CA VAL A 8 -8.96 26.97 -22.24
C VAL A 8 -7.49 26.96 -21.80
N LEU A 9 -6.64 27.82 -22.38
CA LEU A 9 -5.25 27.96 -21.96
C LEU A 9 -5.11 28.55 -20.54
N LEU A 10 -6.00 29.47 -20.16
CA LEU A 10 -6.03 30.05 -18.80
C LEU A 10 -6.50 29.01 -17.76
N LEU A 11 -7.52 28.20 -18.10
CA LEU A 11 -7.99 27.08 -17.26
C LEU A 11 -6.94 25.97 -17.08
N ALA A 12 -6.16 25.66 -18.13
CA ALA A 12 -5.06 24.71 -18.03
C ALA A 12 -3.89 25.23 -17.17
N ALA A 13 -3.63 26.55 -17.19
CA ALA A 13 -2.60 27.19 -16.36
C ALA A 13 -2.99 27.34 -14.87
N LEU A 14 -4.29 27.23 -14.56
CA LEU A 14 -4.85 27.25 -13.20
C LEU A 14 -5.10 25.86 -12.62
N ALA A 15 -4.81 24.79 -13.37
CA ALA A 15 -4.87 23.43 -12.84
C ALA A 15 -3.85 23.31 -11.69
N PRO A 16 -4.26 22.86 -10.50
CA PRO A 16 -3.35 22.76 -9.37
C PRO A 16 -2.20 21.82 -9.73
N ALA A 17 -0.97 22.34 -9.68
CA ALA A 17 0.21 21.50 -9.75
C ALA A 17 0.17 20.55 -8.55
N ARG A 18 0.40 19.26 -8.81
CA ARG A 18 0.45 18.25 -7.75
C ARG A 18 1.68 18.52 -6.89
N SER A 19 1.48 18.96 -5.66
CA SER A 19 2.57 19.18 -4.69
C SER A 19 2.54 18.09 -3.63
N ILE A 20 3.72 17.77 -3.09
CA ILE A 20 3.82 16.93 -1.89
C ILE A 20 3.23 17.74 -0.73
N VAL A 21 2.28 17.14 0.00
CA VAL A 21 1.67 17.77 1.18
C VAL A 21 2.48 17.41 2.42
N GLU A 22 2.82 16.14 2.58
CA GLU A 22 3.62 15.61 3.69
C GLU A 22 4.54 14.49 3.20
N THR A 23 5.66 14.31 3.92
CA THR A 23 6.63 13.22 3.72
C THR A 23 6.97 12.67 5.09
N PHE A 24 7.05 11.35 5.19
CA PHE A 24 7.46 10.65 6.41
C PHE A 24 8.66 9.76 6.12
N ASP A 25 9.41 9.46 7.17
CA ASP A 25 10.39 8.38 7.10
C ASP A 25 9.65 7.05 6.90
N SER A 26 10.18 6.22 6.00
CA SER A 26 9.65 4.89 5.78
C SER A 26 9.80 4.05 7.06
N PRO A 27 8.78 3.29 7.48
CA PRO A 27 8.87 2.47 8.70
C PRO A 27 9.88 1.32 8.56
N ALA A 28 10.28 0.97 7.33
CA ALA A 28 11.31 -0.03 7.03
C ALA A 28 12.02 0.22 5.69
N GLY A 29 13.05 -0.57 5.38
CA GLY A 29 13.90 -0.38 4.20
C GLY A 29 13.29 -0.82 2.87
N ASP A 30 12.38 -1.79 2.88
CA ASP A 30 11.90 -2.49 1.68
C ASP A 30 10.36 -2.44 1.55
N ILE A 31 9.78 -1.25 1.71
CA ILE A 31 8.32 -1.09 1.58
C ILE A 31 7.88 -1.30 0.12
N SER A 32 7.05 -2.32 -0.11
CA SER A 32 6.55 -2.70 -1.44
C SER A 32 5.06 -2.46 -1.63
N GLY A 33 4.29 -2.41 -0.54
CA GLY A 33 2.84 -2.26 -0.58
C GLY A 33 2.36 -1.16 0.35
N LEU A 34 1.37 -0.38 -0.11
CA LEU A 34 0.68 0.63 0.68
C LEU A 34 -0.84 0.44 0.59
N GLY A 35 -1.52 0.63 1.71
CA GLY A 35 -2.99 0.59 1.78
C GLY A 35 -3.54 1.69 2.66
N TRP A 36 -4.84 1.97 2.54
CA TRP A 36 -5.50 3.01 3.32
C TRP A 36 -6.91 2.59 3.68
N GLU A 37 -7.26 2.70 4.95
CA GLU A 37 -8.64 2.58 5.41
C GLU A 37 -8.85 3.37 6.69
N SER A 38 -9.99 4.08 6.78
CA SER A 38 -10.49 4.70 8.02
C SER A 38 -9.46 5.53 8.81
N GLY A 39 -8.61 6.29 8.12
CA GLY A 39 -7.61 7.14 8.75
C GLY A 39 -6.34 6.41 9.22
N THR A 40 -6.12 5.19 8.75
CA THR A 40 -4.87 4.43 8.97
C THR A 40 -4.16 4.23 7.63
N LEU A 41 -2.89 4.61 7.58
CA LEU A 41 -1.99 4.27 6.50
C LEU A 41 -1.34 2.92 6.80
N TRP A 42 -1.30 2.02 5.83
CA TRP A 42 -0.71 0.70 5.98
C TRP A 42 0.50 0.56 5.06
N ALA A 43 1.55 -0.10 5.54
CA ALA A 43 2.76 -0.37 4.78
C ALA A 43 3.23 -1.82 4.95
N LEU A 44 3.72 -2.43 3.88
CA LEU A 44 4.27 -3.78 3.86
C LEU A 44 5.75 -3.74 3.54
N ASP A 45 6.59 -4.27 4.43
CA ASP A 45 7.98 -4.61 4.16
C ASP A 45 8.07 -5.97 3.46
N ALA A 46 8.62 -5.98 2.25
CA ALA A 46 8.73 -7.14 1.38
C ALA A 46 9.64 -8.25 1.95
N VAL A 47 10.73 -7.85 2.60
CA VAL A 47 11.85 -8.72 2.99
C VAL A 47 11.65 -9.23 4.40
N ASN A 48 11.36 -8.34 5.35
CA ASN A 48 11.08 -8.71 6.74
C ASN A 48 9.65 -9.20 6.94
N LYS A 49 8.79 -9.06 5.93
CA LYS A 49 7.39 -9.52 5.94
C LYS A 49 6.58 -8.88 7.06
N MET A 50 6.93 -7.63 7.39
CA MET A 50 6.25 -6.86 8.42
C MET A 50 5.19 -5.98 7.78
N VAL A 51 4.00 -5.98 8.38
CA VAL A 51 2.94 -5.03 8.06
C VAL A 51 2.91 -4.00 9.18
N TYR A 52 2.84 -2.72 8.81
CA TYR A 52 2.80 -1.58 9.72
C TYR A 52 1.49 -0.83 9.52
N ALA A 53 0.81 -0.52 10.62
CA ALA A 53 -0.23 0.50 10.69
C ALA A 53 0.44 1.81 11.14
N MET A 54 0.11 2.91 10.47
CA MET A 54 0.72 4.21 10.66
C MET A 54 -0.33 5.29 10.82
N ASP A 55 -0.07 6.22 11.74
CA ASP A 55 -0.79 7.48 11.82
C ASP A 55 -0.43 8.33 10.59
N PRO A 56 -1.42 8.77 9.81
CA PRO A 56 -1.17 9.41 8.52
C PRO A 56 -0.86 10.90 8.60
N SER A 57 -0.98 11.50 9.78
CA SER A 57 -0.65 12.91 10.03
C SER A 57 0.77 13.10 10.58
N SER A 58 1.32 12.05 11.16
CA SER A 58 2.63 12.07 11.82
C SER A 58 3.63 11.06 11.26
N GLY A 59 3.16 10.07 10.48
CA GLY A 59 3.98 8.97 9.98
C GLY A 59 4.41 7.97 11.06
N GLN A 60 3.93 8.09 12.29
CA GLN A 60 4.31 7.20 13.38
C GLN A 60 3.67 5.83 13.23
N VAL A 61 4.43 4.76 13.49
CA VAL A 61 3.90 3.40 13.55
C VAL A 61 3.03 3.25 14.80
N THR A 62 1.75 2.93 14.61
CA THR A 62 0.76 2.71 15.69
C THR A 62 0.53 1.24 16.00
N GLY A 63 0.94 0.35 15.10
CA GLY A 63 0.91 -1.10 15.29
C GLY A 63 1.66 -1.83 14.19
N SER A 64 1.99 -3.09 14.43
CA SER A 64 2.61 -3.94 13.42
C SER A 64 2.38 -5.42 13.69
N PHE A 65 2.50 -6.23 12.63
CA PHE A 65 2.47 -7.67 12.73
C PHE A 65 3.29 -8.33 11.62
N THR A 66 3.74 -9.56 11.85
CA THR A 66 4.43 -10.36 10.84
C THR A 66 3.40 -11.04 9.94
N ALA A 67 3.46 -10.79 8.64
CA ALA A 67 2.66 -11.50 7.66
C ALA A 67 3.13 -12.96 7.56
N ALA A 68 2.18 -13.87 7.56
CA ALA A 68 2.35 -15.33 7.38
C ALA A 68 2.87 -15.75 5.99
N ILE A 69 3.59 -14.87 5.27
CA ILE A 69 4.18 -15.16 3.96
C ILE A 69 5.20 -16.28 4.10
N ALA A 70 4.99 -17.36 3.34
CA ALA A 70 5.86 -18.54 3.36
C ALA A 70 7.34 -18.23 3.07
N THR A 71 8.24 -19.07 3.58
CA THR A 71 9.68 -18.98 3.29
C THR A 71 9.92 -19.07 1.78
N GLY A 72 10.81 -18.21 1.25
CA GLY A 72 11.09 -18.11 -0.19
C GLY A 72 10.11 -17.24 -0.99
N TYR A 73 9.09 -16.68 -0.35
CA TYR A 73 8.20 -15.67 -0.92
C TYR A 73 8.50 -14.29 -0.33
N TYR A 74 8.27 -13.25 -1.13
CA TYR A 74 8.43 -11.85 -0.77
C TYR A 74 7.09 -11.13 -0.85
N GLY A 75 6.86 -10.17 0.03
CA GLY A 75 5.70 -9.30 -0.03
C GLY A 75 5.77 -8.38 -1.25
N THR A 76 4.70 -8.32 -2.05
CA THR A 76 4.69 -7.53 -3.30
C THR A 76 3.82 -6.29 -3.22
N GLY A 77 2.64 -6.42 -2.62
CA GLY A 77 1.66 -5.35 -2.53
C GLY A 77 0.74 -5.55 -1.34
N LEU A 78 0.10 -4.47 -0.92
CA LEU A 78 -0.85 -4.45 0.19
C LEU A 78 -2.07 -3.65 -0.22
N ALA A 79 -3.26 -4.10 0.17
CA ALA A 79 -4.50 -3.36 0.06
C ALA A 79 -5.31 -3.55 1.34
N VAL A 80 -6.13 -2.56 1.70
CA VAL A 80 -7.00 -2.62 2.89
C VAL A 80 -8.40 -2.20 2.50
N GLU A 81 -9.37 -3.02 2.87
CA GLU A 81 -10.79 -2.71 2.67
C GLU A 81 -11.67 -3.55 3.59
N ASN A 82 -12.75 -2.95 4.09
CA ASN A 82 -13.76 -3.56 4.94
C ASN A 82 -13.17 -4.20 6.20
N GLY A 83 -12.19 -3.56 6.83
CA GLY A 83 -11.52 -4.05 8.04
C GLY A 83 -10.60 -5.25 7.80
N TYR A 84 -10.16 -5.46 6.57
CA TYR A 84 -9.23 -6.53 6.21
C TYR A 84 -7.99 -6.01 5.50
N VAL A 85 -6.84 -6.56 5.87
CA VAL A 85 -5.56 -6.31 5.22
C VAL A 85 -5.26 -7.47 4.29
N TYR A 86 -5.03 -7.17 3.02
CA TYR A 86 -4.68 -8.13 1.99
C TYR A 86 -3.21 -7.93 1.60
N VAL A 87 -2.42 -8.99 1.65
CA VAL A 87 -1.00 -8.97 1.35
C VAL A 87 -0.72 -9.92 0.18
N GLY A 88 -0.25 -9.37 -0.93
CA GLY A 88 0.28 -10.13 -2.04
C GLY A 88 1.68 -10.66 -1.73
N ALA A 89 1.96 -11.90 -2.13
CA ALA A 89 3.31 -12.44 -2.10
C ALA A 89 3.62 -13.27 -3.35
N TRP A 90 4.89 -13.23 -3.76
CA TRP A 90 5.39 -13.94 -4.93
C TRP A 90 6.80 -14.47 -4.66
N ASN A 91 7.12 -15.62 -5.25
CA ASN A 91 8.43 -16.29 -5.10
C ASN A 91 9.40 -16.01 -6.26
N ASN A 92 9.14 -15.00 -7.09
CA ASN A 92 9.88 -14.75 -8.34
C ASN A 92 9.89 -15.94 -9.32
N ALA A 93 8.93 -16.84 -9.20
CA ALA A 93 8.75 -17.98 -10.09
C ALA A 93 7.27 -18.06 -10.49
N THR A 94 6.59 -19.16 -10.16
CA THR A 94 5.29 -19.48 -10.79
C THR A 94 4.08 -19.19 -9.91
N ASN A 95 4.25 -19.07 -8.60
CA ASN A 95 3.13 -19.04 -7.65
C ASN A 95 3.04 -17.69 -6.97
N GLY A 96 1.88 -17.06 -7.08
CA GLY A 96 1.48 -15.93 -6.25
C GLY A 96 0.51 -16.37 -5.17
N TYR A 97 0.41 -15.61 -4.09
CA TYR A 97 -0.61 -15.77 -3.07
C TYR A 97 -1.12 -14.40 -2.63
N VAL A 98 -2.38 -14.35 -2.23
CA VAL A 98 -2.90 -13.24 -1.42
C VAL A 98 -3.29 -13.78 -0.06
N TYR A 99 -2.67 -13.24 0.97
CA TYR A 99 -2.95 -13.51 2.37
C TYR A 99 -3.92 -12.47 2.90
N LYS A 100 -4.88 -12.90 3.71
CA LYS A 100 -5.89 -12.05 4.32
C LYS A 100 -5.70 -12.03 5.84
N TYR A 101 -5.76 -10.84 6.41
CA TYR A 101 -5.69 -10.59 7.85
C TYR A 101 -6.83 -9.68 8.29
N ASP A 102 -7.21 -9.75 9.57
CA ASP A 102 -7.91 -8.63 10.22
C ASP A 102 -6.92 -7.48 10.53
N THR A 103 -7.44 -6.32 10.93
CA THR A 103 -6.62 -5.14 11.26
C THR A 103 -5.79 -5.28 12.53
N SER A 104 -5.99 -6.32 13.34
CA SER A 104 -5.12 -6.63 14.48
C SER A 104 -3.94 -7.55 14.09
N GLY A 105 -3.88 -8.00 12.84
CA GLY A 105 -2.88 -8.94 12.34
C GLY A 105 -3.28 -10.41 12.47
N GLY A 106 -4.53 -10.71 12.87
CA GLY A 106 -5.05 -12.06 12.90
C GLY A 106 -5.14 -12.65 11.49
N TYR A 107 -4.43 -13.74 11.23
CA TYR A 107 -4.42 -14.42 9.94
C TYR A 107 -5.74 -15.14 9.67
N LEU A 108 -6.39 -14.84 8.55
CA LEU A 108 -7.71 -15.35 8.18
C LEU A 108 -7.67 -16.35 7.02
N GLY A 109 -6.53 -16.48 6.34
CA GLY A 109 -6.35 -17.43 5.24
C GLY A 109 -5.59 -16.83 4.06
N ALA A 110 -5.32 -17.67 3.05
CA ALA A 110 -4.67 -17.25 1.82
C ALA A 110 -5.29 -17.95 0.62
N VAL A 111 -5.27 -17.28 -0.52
CA VAL A 111 -5.67 -17.83 -1.81
C VAL A 111 -4.48 -17.86 -2.76
N GLY A 112 -4.26 -19.00 -3.40
CA GLY A 112 -3.25 -19.13 -4.44
C GLY A 112 -3.68 -18.39 -5.71
N MET A 113 -2.74 -17.70 -6.33
CA MET A 113 -2.89 -17.11 -7.65
C MET A 113 -2.09 -17.94 -8.66
N CYS A 114 -2.73 -18.30 -9.76
CA CYS A 114 -2.06 -18.97 -10.87
C CYS A 114 -1.26 -17.95 -11.70
N GLY A 115 0.07 -18.13 -11.76
CA GLY A 115 0.96 -17.43 -12.69
C GLY A 115 1.42 -16.05 -12.22
N GLY A 116 2.74 -15.90 -12.09
CA GLY A 116 3.44 -14.66 -12.46
C GLY A 116 3.94 -14.78 -13.89
#